data_AF-H8XP82-F1
#
_entry.id   AF-H8XP82-F1
#
_cell.length_a   1.000
_cell.length_b   1.000
_cell.length_c   1.000
_cell.angle_alpha   90.00
_cell.angle_beta   90.00
_cell.angle_gamma   90.00
#
_symmetry.space_group_name_H-M   'P 1'
#
loop_
_entity.id
_entity.type
_entity.pdbx_description
1 polymer ?
#
loop_
_entity_poly.entity_id
_entity_poly.type
_entity_poly.pdbx_seq_one_letter_code
_entity_poly.pdbx_strand_id
1 'polypeptide(L)'
;MKQLHFFTVLFAILVGFSAIAQKKLPIIKANSTSVDIKEDTNLRKNAWRIVPEEKLDVYTTSAKKVTFYTDIDSISFSIEPNKQYDFIILLNGKDSARTQIKYKPSRLDILKGAEKYNYSDNRFIPKFNYQSKQDPNLIKIRKDLKLDSIAGKGNELSQIFNLLHWVHNLVKHDGSSTNPTLKNAIDLIKICKVERRGVNCRMLATILNECYLSMGINSRYVTCMPKETEFDDCHVITMVYSKDLKKWIWIDPTFDAYVMDEKGNLLGLLEVRERLIKGQPLVLNADANWNREILQSKEDYLENYMAKNLYRFQTPLISEYDTETWKSGKVVTYVELLPLDGIEQTPQKLEQLNNSTGVKFVYYKTNNPNLFWTIPE
;
A
#
# COMPACT_ATOMS: atom_id res chain seq x y z
N MET A 1 71.31 -27.94 -67.76
CA MET A 1 70.45 -29.14 -67.59
C MET A 1 70.31 -29.40 -66.10
N LYS A 2 69.10 -29.76 -65.62
CA LYS A 2 68.63 -29.97 -64.23
C LYS A 2 68.05 -28.70 -63.58
N GLN A 3 66.80 -28.37 -63.87
CA GLN A 3 65.52 -28.88 -63.33
C GLN A 3 65.09 -28.22 -62.01
N LEU A 4 63.99 -27.50 -62.16
CA LEU A 4 63.20 -26.70 -61.24
C LEU A 4 62.30 -27.61 -60.40
N HIS A 5 62.30 -27.49 -59.08
CA HIS A 5 61.23 -28.04 -58.22
C HIS A 5 60.68 -26.94 -57.31
N PHE A 6 59.48 -26.50 -57.67
CA PHE A 6 58.61 -25.62 -56.89
C PHE A 6 57.97 -26.47 -55.79
N PHE A 7 58.29 -26.21 -54.52
CA PHE A 7 57.60 -26.81 -53.37
C PHE A 7 56.49 -25.86 -52.93
N THR A 8 55.25 -26.21 -53.26
CA THR A 8 54.05 -25.50 -52.82
C THR A 8 53.79 -25.79 -51.34
N VAL A 9 53.72 -24.73 -50.55
CA VAL A 9 53.37 -24.74 -49.13
C VAL A 9 51.89 -25.11 -48.96
N LEU A 10 51.59 -26.11 -48.12
CA LEU A 10 50.24 -26.38 -47.63
C LEU A 10 50.22 -26.13 -46.12
N PHE A 11 49.88 -24.89 -45.72
CA PHE A 11 49.67 -24.53 -44.32
C PHE A 11 48.22 -24.87 -43.96
N ALA A 12 48.02 -26.00 -43.28
CA ALA A 12 46.71 -26.39 -42.75
C ALA A 12 46.35 -25.45 -41.59
N ILE A 13 45.55 -24.43 -41.85
CA ILE A 13 44.94 -23.59 -40.81
C ILE A 13 43.84 -24.44 -40.15
N LEU A 14 44.17 -25.03 -39.00
CA LEU A 14 43.19 -25.61 -38.09
C LEU A 14 42.39 -24.46 -37.46
N VAL A 15 41.26 -24.10 -38.08
CA VAL A 15 40.29 -23.21 -37.46
C VAL A 15 39.59 -24.01 -36.36
N GLY A 16 40.11 -23.88 -35.14
CA GLY A 16 39.43 -24.36 -33.93
C GLY A 16 38.15 -23.54 -33.71
N PHE A 17 37.04 -23.97 -34.31
CA PHE A 17 35.72 -23.51 -33.92
C PHE A 17 35.47 -23.93 -32.48
N SER A 18 35.69 -23.01 -31.55
CA SER A 18 35.13 -23.12 -30.20
C SER A 18 33.63 -22.97 -30.35
N ALA A 19 32.92 -24.07 -30.54
CA ALA A 19 31.48 -24.11 -30.42
C ALA A 19 31.13 -23.72 -28.98
N ILE A 20 30.70 -22.48 -28.77
CA ILE A 20 30.04 -22.08 -27.54
C ILE A 20 28.76 -22.92 -27.49
N ALA A 21 28.79 -24.02 -26.74
CA ALA A 21 27.62 -24.84 -26.50
C ALA A 21 26.53 -23.93 -25.89
N GLN A 22 25.47 -23.64 -26.66
CA GLN A 22 24.27 -23.02 -26.10
C GLN A 22 23.78 -23.93 -24.98
N LYS A 23 23.81 -23.43 -23.73
CA LYS A 23 23.21 -24.13 -22.59
C LYS A 23 21.75 -24.42 -22.95
N LYS A 24 21.42 -25.70 -23.14
CA LYS A 24 20.06 -26.14 -23.42
C LYS A 24 19.19 -25.74 -22.24
N LEU A 25 18.12 -24.98 -22.51
CA LEU A 25 17.17 -24.59 -21.48
C LEU A 25 16.48 -25.84 -20.91
N PRO A 26 16.19 -25.88 -19.59
CA PRO A 26 15.31 -26.90 -19.03
C PRO A 26 13.96 -26.91 -19.73
N ILE A 27 13.36 -28.10 -19.90
CA ILE A 27 12.07 -28.27 -20.57
C ILE A 27 11.17 -29.09 -19.66
N ILE A 28 9.95 -28.61 -19.43
CA ILE A 28 8.84 -29.39 -18.85
C ILE A 28 7.72 -29.52 -19.87
N LYS A 29 6.91 -30.58 -19.77
CA LYS A 29 5.80 -30.82 -20.71
C LYS A 29 4.46 -30.45 -20.08
N ALA A 30 3.47 -30.14 -20.91
CA ALA A 30 2.08 -29.93 -20.49
C ALA A 30 1.11 -30.37 -21.61
N ASN A 31 -0.09 -30.83 -21.27
CA ASN A 31 -1.22 -30.88 -22.21
C ASN A 31 -2.26 -29.79 -21.91
N SER A 32 -2.27 -29.27 -20.67
CA SER A 32 -3.09 -28.13 -20.27
C SER A 32 -2.33 -26.81 -20.45
N THR A 33 -3.05 -25.72 -20.72
CA THR A 33 -2.47 -24.37 -20.66
C THR A 33 -2.40 -23.83 -19.24
N SER A 34 -3.03 -24.48 -18.26
CA SER A 34 -3.05 -24.05 -16.87
C SER A 34 -1.87 -24.63 -16.08
N VAL A 35 -1.26 -23.80 -15.24
CA VAL A 35 -0.13 -24.16 -14.41
C VAL A 35 -0.38 -23.73 -12.97
N ASP A 36 -0.16 -24.66 -12.04
CA ASP A 36 -0.16 -24.38 -10.61
C ASP A 36 1.22 -23.87 -10.20
N ILE A 37 1.26 -22.82 -9.37
CA ILE A 37 2.51 -22.22 -8.93
C ILE A 37 2.62 -22.33 -7.41
N LYS A 38 3.72 -22.92 -6.94
CA LYS A 38 4.08 -22.90 -5.52
C LYS A 38 5.20 -21.92 -5.28
N GLU A 39 4.92 -20.88 -4.50
CA GLU A 39 5.88 -19.89 -4.04
C GLU A 39 6.17 -20.13 -2.57
N ASP A 40 7.41 -20.49 -2.27
CA ASP A 40 7.86 -20.95 -0.96
C ASP A 40 6.96 -22.08 -0.42
N THR A 41 6.03 -21.76 0.48
CA THR A 41 5.07 -22.71 1.06
C THR A 41 3.68 -22.64 0.42
N ASN A 42 3.35 -21.55 -0.27
CA ASN A 42 2.01 -21.24 -0.76
C ASN A 42 1.79 -21.78 -2.17
N LEU A 43 0.92 -22.78 -2.31
CA LEU A 43 0.49 -23.31 -3.60
C LEU A 43 -0.76 -22.57 -4.09
N ARG A 44 -0.67 -21.97 -5.28
CA ARG A 44 -1.79 -21.34 -5.98
C ARG A 44 -2.14 -22.15 -7.21
N LYS A 45 -3.40 -22.63 -7.26
CA LYS A 45 -3.90 -23.40 -8.39
C LYS A 45 -4.29 -22.49 -9.56
N ASN A 46 -4.04 -22.93 -10.78
CA ASN A 46 -4.30 -22.18 -12.02
C ASN A 46 -3.74 -20.75 -11.97
N ALA A 47 -2.57 -20.58 -11.34
CA ALA A 47 -1.99 -19.27 -11.07
C ALA A 47 -1.26 -18.69 -12.28
N TRP A 48 -1.01 -19.52 -13.28
CA TRP A 48 -0.36 -19.13 -14.52
C TRP A 48 -0.99 -19.81 -15.72
N ARG A 49 -0.98 -19.11 -16.86
CA ARG A 49 -1.45 -19.64 -18.13
C ARG A 49 -0.29 -19.61 -19.12
N ILE A 50 -0.01 -20.75 -19.74
CA ILE A 50 1.00 -20.89 -20.78
C ILE A 50 0.52 -20.13 -22.02
N VAL A 51 1.37 -19.23 -22.53
CA VAL A 51 1.11 -18.44 -23.75
C VAL A 51 2.24 -18.70 -24.77
N PRO A 52 2.16 -19.75 -25.60
CA PRO A 52 3.20 -20.08 -26.56
C PRO A 52 3.43 -19.00 -27.64
N GLU A 53 2.44 -18.13 -27.86
CA GLU A 53 2.51 -17.05 -28.83
C GLU A 53 3.41 -15.88 -28.38
N GLU A 54 3.64 -15.76 -27.07
CA GLU A 54 4.50 -14.72 -26.52
C GLU A 54 5.98 -15.04 -26.76
N LYS A 55 6.74 -14.02 -27.18
CA LYS A 55 8.19 -14.18 -27.42
C LYS A 55 8.95 -14.55 -26.15
N LEU A 56 8.48 -14.04 -25.01
CA LEU A 56 9.03 -14.30 -23.69
C LEU A 56 7.94 -14.07 -22.65
N ASP A 57 7.51 -15.16 -22.01
CA ASP A 57 6.49 -15.15 -20.98
C ASP A 57 7.13 -14.94 -19.60
N VAL A 58 6.99 -13.74 -19.00
CA VAL A 58 7.75 -13.35 -17.81
C VAL A 58 6.93 -13.48 -16.54
N TYR A 59 7.30 -14.43 -15.68
CA TYR A 59 6.76 -14.59 -14.34
C TYR A 59 7.58 -13.79 -13.31
N THR A 60 6.96 -12.83 -12.62
CA THR A 60 7.65 -12.05 -11.57
C THR A 60 7.32 -12.51 -10.17
N THR A 61 8.32 -12.64 -9.30
CA THR A 61 8.16 -13.14 -7.93
C THR A 61 9.17 -12.55 -6.96
N SER A 62 8.80 -12.50 -5.68
CA SER A 62 9.72 -12.21 -4.55
C SER A 62 10.09 -13.46 -3.76
N ALA A 63 9.49 -14.61 -4.08
CA ALA A 63 9.68 -15.86 -3.35
C ALA A 63 11.12 -16.35 -3.44
N LYS A 64 11.59 -17.07 -2.41
CA LYS A 64 12.93 -17.68 -2.39
C LYS A 64 12.97 -18.95 -3.23
N LYS A 65 11.85 -19.67 -3.32
CA LYS A 65 11.71 -20.85 -4.17
C LYS A 65 10.39 -20.79 -4.93
N VAL A 66 10.44 -21.06 -6.23
CA VAL A 66 9.24 -21.18 -7.07
C VAL A 66 9.22 -22.54 -7.73
N THR A 67 8.06 -23.18 -7.74
CA THR A 67 7.82 -24.43 -8.49
C THR A 67 6.62 -24.27 -9.40
N PHE A 68 6.82 -24.60 -10.68
CA PHE A 68 5.76 -24.67 -11.68
C PHE A 68 5.33 -26.12 -11.79
N TYR A 69 4.02 -26.37 -11.68
CA TYR A 69 3.41 -27.69 -11.86
C TYR A 69 2.46 -27.64 -13.05
N THR A 70 2.75 -28.45 -14.06
CA THR A 70 1.82 -28.70 -15.17
C THR A 70 1.00 -29.95 -14.85
N ASP A 71 0.14 -30.35 -15.79
CA ASP A 71 -0.57 -31.63 -15.71
C ASP A 71 0.34 -32.85 -15.92
N ILE A 72 1.61 -32.66 -16.31
CA ILE A 72 2.56 -33.75 -16.61
C ILE A 72 3.79 -33.72 -15.69
N ASP A 73 4.44 -32.56 -15.60
CA ASP A 73 5.78 -32.39 -15.03
C ASP A 73 5.80 -31.25 -14.00
N SER A 74 6.94 -31.08 -13.34
CA SER A 74 7.20 -29.88 -12.55
C SER A 74 8.67 -29.47 -12.63
N ILE A 75 8.93 -28.19 -12.35
CA ILE A 75 10.28 -27.66 -12.24
C ILE A 75 10.36 -26.64 -11.11
N SER A 76 11.44 -26.70 -10.33
CA SER A 76 11.70 -25.80 -9.22
C SER A 76 12.95 -24.95 -9.46
N PHE A 77 12.90 -23.71 -9.01
CA PHE A 77 14.03 -22.79 -9.01
C PHE A 77 14.18 -22.16 -7.63
N SER A 78 15.42 -22.10 -7.13
CA SER A 78 15.78 -21.21 -6.03
C SER A 78 16.06 -19.84 -6.63
N ILE A 79 15.24 -18.85 -6.27
CA ILE A 79 15.28 -17.51 -6.86
C ILE A 79 16.25 -16.64 -6.05
N GLU A 80 17.04 -15.85 -6.76
CA GLU A 80 17.98 -14.90 -6.17
C GLU A 80 17.71 -13.52 -6.77
N PRO A 81 17.88 -12.44 -6.00
CA PRO A 81 17.83 -11.09 -6.54
C PRO A 81 18.76 -10.90 -7.75
N ASN A 82 18.30 -10.15 -8.75
CA ASN A 82 19.03 -9.82 -9.99
C ASN A 82 19.40 -11.01 -10.90
N LYS A 83 18.97 -12.25 -10.60
CA LYS A 83 19.07 -13.38 -11.51
C LYS A 83 17.78 -13.58 -12.31
N GLN A 84 17.92 -14.22 -13.47
CA GLN A 84 16.82 -14.62 -14.35
C GLN A 84 16.93 -16.13 -14.60
N TYR A 85 15.79 -16.80 -14.67
CA TYR A 85 15.72 -18.24 -14.86
C TYR A 85 14.83 -18.53 -16.06
N ASP A 86 15.45 -18.95 -17.15
CA ASP A 86 14.76 -19.28 -18.40
C ASP A 86 14.52 -20.79 -18.50
N PHE A 87 13.33 -21.17 -18.94
CA PHE A 87 12.98 -22.55 -19.27
C PHE A 87 11.89 -22.59 -20.35
N ILE A 88 11.60 -23.78 -20.85
CA ILE A 88 10.59 -24.01 -21.88
C ILE A 88 9.47 -24.87 -21.31
N ILE A 89 8.23 -24.46 -21.54
CA ILE A 89 7.05 -25.32 -21.36
C ILE A 89 6.62 -25.80 -22.75
N LEU A 90 6.77 -27.10 -22.99
CA LEU A 90 6.35 -27.76 -24.23
C LEU A 90 4.89 -28.20 -24.11
N LEU A 91 4.00 -27.45 -24.74
CA LEU A 91 2.57 -27.68 -24.76
C LEU A 91 2.18 -28.64 -25.89
N ASN A 92 1.42 -29.69 -25.56
CA ASN A 92 0.89 -30.69 -26.49
C ASN A 92 1.98 -31.34 -27.39
N GLY A 93 3.22 -31.40 -26.88
CA GLY A 93 4.36 -31.94 -27.62
C GLY A 93 4.77 -31.15 -28.87
N LYS A 94 4.20 -29.97 -29.09
CA LYS A 94 4.37 -29.20 -30.33
C LYS A 94 4.75 -27.73 -30.07
N ASP A 95 3.93 -27.03 -29.29
CA ASP A 95 4.08 -25.59 -29.10
C ASP A 95 4.98 -25.32 -27.90
N SER A 96 5.92 -24.38 -28.03
CA SER A 96 6.89 -24.08 -26.97
C SER A 96 6.69 -22.67 -26.43
N ALA A 97 6.34 -22.55 -25.16
CA ALA A 97 6.38 -21.28 -24.45
C ALA A 97 7.74 -21.07 -23.81
N ARG A 98 8.43 -19.98 -24.15
CA ARG A 98 9.66 -19.58 -23.49
C ARG A 98 9.28 -18.77 -22.25
N THR A 99 9.52 -19.33 -21.08
CA THR A 99 9.16 -18.70 -19.80
C THR A 99 10.41 -18.23 -19.08
N GLN A 100 10.35 -17.02 -18.50
CA GLN A 100 11.41 -16.46 -17.68
C GLN A 100 10.86 -16.12 -16.29
N ILE A 101 11.54 -16.57 -15.25
CA ILE A 101 11.30 -16.11 -13.88
C ILE A 101 12.22 -14.93 -13.60
N LYS A 102 11.64 -13.83 -13.15
CA LYS A 102 12.36 -12.61 -12.77
C LYS A 102 12.04 -12.22 -11.34
N TYR A 103 13.09 -11.99 -10.54
CA TYR A 103 12.89 -11.46 -9.20
C TYR A 103 12.31 -10.05 -9.24
N LYS A 104 11.28 -9.80 -8.44
CA LYS A 104 10.70 -8.49 -8.16
C LYS A 104 10.43 -8.42 -6.66
N PRO A 105 10.98 -7.43 -5.93
CA PRO A 105 10.77 -7.33 -4.48
C PRO A 105 9.28 -7.18 -4.16
N SER A 106 8.84 -7.81 -3.05
CA SER A 106 7.48 -7.61 -2.55
C SER A 106 7.31 -6.18 -2.04
N ARG A 107 6.06 -5.77 -1.82
CA ARG A 107 5.77 -4.47 -1.18
C ARG A 107 6.37 -4.40 0.22
N LEU A 108 6.38 -5.51 0.95
CA LEU A 108 7.02 -5.61 2.25
C LEU A 108 8.55 -5.50 2.17
N ASP A 109 9.19 -6.07 1.14
CA ASP A 109 10.65 -5.91 0.94
C ASP A 109 11.02 -4.46 0.62
N ILE A 110 10.20 -3.79 -0.20
CA ILE A 110 10.36 -2.36 -0.48
C ILE A 110 10.22 -1.54 0.82
N LEU A 111 9.21 -1.85 1.65
CA LEU A 111 9.01 -1.18 2.93
C LEU A 111 10.18 -1.42 3.90
N LYS A 112 10.72 -2.64 3.95
CA LYS A 112 11.91 -2.99 4.75
C LYS A 112 13.14 -2.18 4.34
N GLY A 113 13.32 -1.93 3.04
CA GLY A 113 14.38 -1.04 2.54
C GLY A 113 14.25 0.41 3.00
N ALA A 114 13.03 0.84 3.35
CA ALA A 114 12.69 2.20 3.74
C ALA A 114 12.78 2.45 5.26
N GLU A 115 13.52 1.64 6.00
CA GLU A 115 13.58 1.70 7.47
C GLU A 115 13.99 3.08 8.01
N LYS A 116 14.92 3.75 7.33
CA LYS A 116 15.62 4.92 7.90
C LYS A 116 14.81 6.20 7.76
N TYR A 117 14.52 6.80 8.91
CA TYR A 117 14.14 8.21 9.06
C TYR A 117 15.31 9.03 9.62
N ASN A 118 15.19 10.37 9.63
CA ASN A 118 16.14 11.26 10.29
C ASN A 118 15.49 11.95 11.51
N TYR A 119 15.68 11.37 12.70
CA TYR A 119 15.18 11.92 13.96
C TYR A 119 15.86 13.23 14.39
N SER A 120 17.02 13.54 13.80
CA SER A 120 17.77 14.78 14.03
C SER A 120 17.39 15.88 13.03
N ASP A 121 16.53 15.60 12.05
CA ASP A 121 16.02 16.61 11.12
C ASP A 121 15.14 17.61 11.87
N ASN A 122 15.61 18.85 11.97
CA ASN A 122 14.97 19.94 12.68
C ASN A 122 14.34 20.97 11.72
N ARG A 123 14.13 20.58 10.45
CA ARG A 123 13.52 21.47 9.47
C ARG A 123 12.14 21.92 9.93
N PHE A 124 11.79 23.16 9.62
CA PHE A 124 10.52 23.72 10.01
C PHE A 124 9.33 22.99 9.36
N ILE A 125 8.39 22.54 10.18
CA ILE A 125 7.01 22.30 9.79
C ILE A 125 6.09 23.12 10.71
N PRO A 126 4.94 23.60 10.24
CA PRO A 126 3.98 24.24 11.13
C PRO A 126 3.46 23.25 12.19
N LYS A 127 2.95 23.76 13.31
CA LYS A 127 2.34 22.92 14.34
C LYS A 127 1.00 22.38 13.87
N PHE A 128 0.73 21.11 14.17
CA PHE A 128 -0.58 20.51 13.97
C PHE A 128 -1.62 21.16 14.88
N ASN A 129 -2.84 21.31 14.37
CA ASN A 129 -3.97 21.86 15.12
C ASN A 129 -5.22 21.01 14.94
N TYR A 130 -6.10 21.02 15.94
CA TYR A 130 -7.35 20.27 15.95
C TYR A 130 -8.49 21.22 16.24
N GLN A 131 -9.52 21.19 15.39
CA GLN A 131 -10.68 22.04 15.59
C GLN A 131 -11.40 21.67 16.89
N SER A 132 -11.71 22.69 17.69
CA SER A 132 -12.40 22.52 18.96
C SER A 132 -13.80 21.94 18.76
N LYS A 133 -14.20 20.98 19.61
CA LYS A 133 -15.57 20.42 19.61
C LYS A 133 -16.67 21.47 19.86
N GLN A 134 -16.29 22.66 20.30
CA GLN A 134 -17.19 23.81 20.46
C GLN A 134 -17.45 24.57 19.14
N ASP A 135 -16.77 24.22 18.05
CA ASP A 135 -17.06 24.79 16.73
C ASP A 135 -18.52 24.50 16.32
N PRO A 136 -19.27 25.50 15.81
CA PRO A 136 -20.66 25.32 15.43
C PRO A 136 -20.92 24.16 14.46
N ASN A 137 -20.00 23.89 13.52
CA ASN A 137 -20.15 22.80 12.56
C ASN A 137 -19.95 21.43 13.22
N LEU A 138 -18.98 21.32 14.12
CA LEU A 138 -18.73 20.09 14.86
C LEU A 138 -19.85 19.80 15.88
N ILE A 139 -20.41 20.83 16.53
CA ILE A 139 -21.64 20.71 17.34
C ILE A 139 -22.80 20.21 16.48
N LYS A 140 -22.96 20.77 15.28
CA LYS A 140 -24.01 20.37 14.33
C LYS A 140 -23.87 18.90 13.93
N ILE A 141 -22.66 18.45 13.59
CA ILE A 141 -22.38 17.02 13.29
C ILE A 141 -22.77 16.14 14.47
N ARG A 142 -22.31 16.47 15.68
CA ARG A 142 -22.60 15.70 16.89
C ARG A 142 -24.11 15.54 17.10
N LYS A 143 -24.86 16.63 16.95
CA LYS A 143 -26.31 16.68 17.13
C LYS A 143 -27.06 15.95 16.02
N ASP A 144 -26.78 16.27 14.76
CA ASP A 144 -27.51 15.75 13.60
C ASP A 144 -27.31 14.24 13.44
N LEU A 145 -26.09 13.75 13.70
CA LEU A 145 -25.75 12.33 13.63
C LEU A 145 -26.02 11.58 14.94
N LYS A 146 -26.39 12.27 16.02
CA LYS A 146 -26.64 11.71 17.36
C LYS A 146 -25.43 10.95 17.92
N LEU A 147 -24.22 11.51 17.74
CA LEU A 147 -22.96 10.83 18.05
C LEU A 147 -22.83 10.43 19.53
N ASP A 148 -23.41 11.19 20.47
CA ASP A 148 -23.45 10.80 21.89
C ASP A 148 -24.10 9.45 22.13
N SER A 149 -25.17 9.15 21.39
CA SER A 149 -25.87 7.88 21.51
C SER A 149 -25.11 6.74 20.86
N ILE A 150 -24.39 7.02 19.77
CA ILE A 150 -23.60 6.04 19.03
C ILE A 150 -22.33 5.67 19.82
N ALA A 151 -21.57 6.67 20.24
CA ALA A 151 -20.38 6.49 21.07
C ALA A 151 -20.73 5.82 22.41
N GLY A 152 -21.90 6.15 22.97
CA GLY A 152 -22.37 5.61 24.24
C GLY A 152 -21.68 6.23 25.45
N LYS A 153 -21.86 5.59 26.61
CA LYS A 153 -21.35 6.08 27.91
C LYS A 153 -20.15 5.26 28.45
N GLY A 154 -19.55 4.43 27.60
CA GLY A 154 -18.40 3.61 27.95
C GLY A 154 -17.12 4.43 28.11
N ASN A 155 -16.00 3.74 28.33
CA ASN A 155 -14.68 4.38 28.39
C ASN A 155 -14.26 4.97 27.02
N GLU A 156 -13.12 5.68 26.99
CA GLU A 156 -12.63 6.35 25.77
C GLU A 156 -12.52 5.37 24.60
N LEU A 157 -11.89 4.22 24.80
CA LEU A 157 -11.68 3.23 23.75
C LEU A 157 -13.00 2.64 23.23
N SER A 158 -13.97 2.36 24.11
CA SER A 158 -15.31 1.93 23.69
C SER A 158 -16.00 2.98 22.83
N GLN A 159 -15.90 4.26 23.18
CA GLN A 159 -16.47 5.34 22.38
C GLN A 159 -15.79 5.43 21.00
N ILE A 160 -14.46 5.29 20.95
CA ILE A 160 -13.70 5.27 19.70
C ILE A 160 -14.18 4.12 18.80
N PHE A 161 -14.19 2.89 19.31
CA PHE A 161 -14.57 1.73 18.51
C PHE A 161 -16.04 1.74 18.10
N ASN A 162 -16.95 2.21 18.96
CA ASN A 162 -18.35 2.35 18.60
C ASN A 162 -18.55 3.28 17.39
N LEU A 163 -17.79 4.39 17.32
CA LEU A 163 -17.82 5.31 16.18
C LEU A 163 -17.19 4.67 14.93
N LEU A 164 -16.07 3.96 15.07
CA LEU A 164 -15.45 3.18 13.98
C LEU A 164 -16.46 2.21 13.37
N HIS A 165 -17.00 1.30 14.18
CA HIS A 165 -17.96 0.29 13.75
C HIS A 165 -19.20 0.92 13.14
N TRP A 166 -19.68 2.02 13.71
CA TRP A 166 -20.84 2.73 13.19
C TRP A 166 -20.59 3.33 11.80
N VAL A 167 -19.48 4.04 11.58
CA VAL A 167 -19.15 4.60 10.25
C VAL A 167 -18.98 3.49 9.23
N HIS A 168 -18.23 2.44 9.57
CA HIS A 168 -18.00 1.28 8.70
C HIS A 168 -19.31 0.61 8.26
N ASN A 169 -20.25 0.42 9.20
CA ASN A 169 -21.53 -0.21 8.90
C ASN A 169 -22.52 0.75 8.19
N LEU A 170 -22.37 2.06 8.38
CA LEU A 170 -23.27 3.05 7.82
C LEU A 170 -22.97 3.36 6.34
N VAL A 171 -21.69 3.39 5.97
CA VAL A 171 -21.22 3.83 4.67
C VAL A 171 -20.39 2.74 4.03
N LYS A 172 -20.86 2.21 2.89
CA LYS A 172 -20.10 1.22 2.11
C LYS A 172 -18.83 1.83 1.54
N HIS A 173 -17.75 1.08 1.55
CA HIS A 173 -16.56 1.39 0.77
C HIS A 173 -16.78 1.04 -0.70
N ASP A 174 -16.47 1.98 -1.59
CA ASP A 174 -16.36 1.79 -3.03
C ASP A 174 -15.13 2.57 -3.54
N GLY A 175 -14.05 1.85 -3.86
CA GLY A 175 -12.80 2.45 -4.34
C GLY A 175 -12.92 3.07 -5.72
N SER A 176 -13.92 2.67 -6.52
CA SER A 176 -14.16 3.19 -7.87
C SER A 176 -15.16 4.34 -7.89
N SER A 177 -15.72 4.71 -6.73
CA SER A 177 -16.66 5.81 -6.60
C SER A 177 -16.01 7.18 -6.89
N THR A 178 -16.69 8.00 -7.69
CA THR A 178 -16.36 9.41 -7.86
C THR A 178 -16.54 10.20 -6.56
N ASN A 179 -15.70 11.20 -6.29
CA ASN A 179 -15.87 12.03 -5.10
C ASN A 179 -16.97 13.08 -5.31
N PRO A 180 -17.89 13.27 -4.34
CA PRO A 180 -18.91 14.30 -4.44
C PRO A 180 -18.33 15.71 -4.26
N THR A 181 -19.10 16.73 -4.60
CA THR A 181 -18.68 18.13 -4.46
C THR A 181 -18.40 18.49 -3.00
N LEU A 182 -19.39 18.26 -2.13
CA LEU A 182 -19.31 18.46 -0.68
C LEU A 182 -18.78 17.18 -0.03
N LYS A 183 -17.73 17.32 0.78
CA LYS A 183 -16.95 16.22 1.34
C LYS A 183 -16.78 16.34 2.86
N ASN A 184 -17.75 16.94 3.55
CA ASN A 184 -17.89 16.84 5.01
C ASN A 184 -18.76 15.64 5.40
N ALA A 185 -18.72 15.25 6.68
CA ALA A 185 -19.38 14.06 7.20
C ALA A 185 -20.89 14.04 6.91
N ILE A 186 -21.60 15.15 7.12
CA ILE A 186 -23.05 15.21 6.94
C ILE A 186 -23.42 15.00 5.47
N ASP A 187 -22.78 15.73 4.57
CA ASP A 187 -23.08 15.65 3.15
C ASP A 187 -22.64 14.32 2.54
N LEU A 188 -21.51 13.75 2.98
CA LEU A 188 -21.05 12.43 2.56
C LEU A 188 -22.01 11.32 3.01
N ILE A 189 -22.45 11.33 4.26
CA ILE A 189 -23.44 10.35 4.74
C ILE A 189 -24.76 10.53 3.99
N LYS A 190 -25.19 11.77 3.75
CA LYS A 190 -26.43 12.07 3.05
C LYS A 190 -26.40 11.54 1.62
N ILE A 191 -25.34 11.80 0.85
CA ILE A 191 -25.25 11.34 -0.54
C ILE A 191 -25.21 9.81 -0.63
N CYS A 192 -24.46 9.14 0.25
CA CYS A 192 -24.42 7.67 0.28
C CYS A 192 -25.81 7.07 0.50
N LYS A 193 -26.62 7.68 1.38
CA LYS A 193 -28.01 7.26 1.65
C LYS A 193 -28.95 7.54 0.50
N VAL A 194 -28.90 8.75 -0.07
CA VAL A 194 -29.81 9.19 -1.14
C VAL A 194 -29.55 8.43 -2.43
N GLU A 195 -28.27 8.29 -2.81
CA GLU A 195 -27.87 7.66 -4.07
C GLU A 195 -27.63 6.14 -3.93
N ARG A 196 -27.70 5.61 -2.71
CA ARG A 196 -27.45 4.18 -2.40
C ARG A 196 -26.11 3.69 -2.93
N ARG A 197 -25.06 4.48 -2.72
CA ARG A 197 -23.71 4.19 -3.19
C ARG A 197 -22.68 4.27 -2.06
N GLY A 198 -21.52 3.68 -2.29
CA GLY A 198 -20.36 3.80 -1.42
C GLY A 198 -19.47 4.98 -1.76
N VAL A 199 -18.41 5.14 -0.99
CA VAL A 199 -17.32 6.12 -1.24
C VAL A 199 -15.96 5.49 -0.97
N ASN A 200 -14.89 6.08 -1.49
CA ASN A 200 -13.53 5.56 -1.28
C ASN A 200 -13.03 5.76 0.17
N CYS A 201 -11.90 5.15 0.47
CA CYS A 201 -11.22 5.19 1.77
C CYS A 201 -11.01 6.62 2.30
N ARG A 202 -10.68 7.59 1.43
CA ARG A 202 -10.50 8.99 1.82
C ARG A 202 -11.77 9.58 2.42
N MET A 203 -12.91 9.41 1.76
CA MET A 203 -14.18 9.95 2.24
C MET A 203 -14.65 9.25 3.52
N LEU A 204 -14.45 7.94 3.64
CA LEU A 204 -14.72 7.19 4.87
C LEU A 204 -13.87 7.70 6.05
N ALA A 205 -12.58 7.89 5.84
CA ALA A 205 -11.67 8.46 6.84
C ALA A 205 -12.06 9.91 7.20
N THR A 206 -12.49 10.72 6.24
CA THR A 206 -13.00 12.07 6.50
C THR A 206 -14.25 12.07 7.38
N ILE A 207 -15.24 11.22 7.07
CA ILE A 207 -16.45 11.08 7.88
C ILE A 207 -16.08 10.73 9.33
N LEU A 208 -15.25 9.71 9.51
CA LEU A 208 -14.87 9.25 10.84
C LEU A 208 -14.04 10.28 11.60
N ASN A 209 -13.11 10.96 10.92
CA ASN A 209 -12.29 12.02 11.50
C ASN A 209 -13.17 13.16 12.06
N GLU A 210 -14.13 13.66 11.28
CA GLU A 210 -15.03 14.72 11.73
C GLU A 210 -15.92 14.25 12.90
N CYS A 211 -16.36 12.99 12.90
CA CYS A 211 -17.11 12.43 14.03
C CYS A 211 -16.26 12.42 15.32
N TYR A 212 -14.97 12.07 15.25
CA TYR A 212 -14.07 12.15 16.40
C TYR A 212 -13.87 13.58 16.90
N LEU A 213 -13.60 14.53 16.00
CA LEU A 213 -13.45 15.93 16.38
C LEU A 213 -14.72 16.48 17.05
N SER A 214 -15.90 16.12 16.54
CA SER A 214 -17.20 16.43 17.16
C SER A 214 -17.37 15.91 18.58
N MET A 215 -16.70 14.80 18.92
CA MET A 215 -16.70 14.24 20.27
C MET A 215 -15.58 14.80 21.15
N GLY A 216 -14.68 15.63 20.61
CA GLY A 216 -13.49 16.13 21.32
C GLY A 216 -12.35 15.11 21.41
N ILE A 217 -12.35 14.15 20.49
CA ILE A 217 -11.31 13.15 20.33
C ILE A 217 -10.36 13.66 19.25
N ASN A 218 -9.08 13.82 19.61
CA ASN A 218 -8.09 14.33 18.67
C ASN A 218 -7.78 13.23 17.63
N SER A 219 -8.12 13.52 16.38
CA SER A 219 -7.97 12.60 15.25
C SER A 219 -7.40 13.34 14.03
N ARG A 220 -6.72 12.61 13.15
CA ARG A 220 -6.31 13.03 11.80
C ARG A 220 -6.61 11.91 10.83
N TYR A 221 -7.10 12.23 9.62
CA TYR A 221 -6.99 11.25 8.53
C TYR A 221 -5.58 11.29 7.93
N VAL A 222 -5.07 10.12 7.56
CA VAL A 222 -3.69 9.93 7.08
C VAL A 222 -3.73 9.20 5.76
N THR A 223 -3.20 9.86 4.73
CA THR A 223 -2.94 9.25 3.44
C THR A 223 -1.67 8.41 3.57
N CYS A 224 -1.83 7.11 3.46
CA CYS A 224 -0.78 6.10 3.48
C CYS A 224 -0.45 5.75 2.03
N MET A 225 0.77 6.07 1.58
CA MET A 225 1.16 6.03 0.17
C MET A 225 2.33 5.08 -0.10
N PRO A 226 2.43 4.56 -1.34
CA PRO A 226 3.56 3.77 -1.79
C PRO A 226 4.84 4.59 -1.99
N LYS A 227 5.92 3.87 -2.31
CA LYS A 227 7.22 4.45 -2.67
C LYS A 227 7.13 5.32 -3.91
N GLU A 228 6.42 4.83 -4.91
CA GLU A 228 6.24 5.46 -6.19
C GLU A 228 5.49 6.80 -6.06
N THR A 229 5.83 7.75 -6.94
CA THR A 229 5.15 9.05 -7.06
C THR A 229 3.95 8.96 -7.99
N GLU A 230 4.02 8.08 -8.99
CA GLU A 230 2.90 7.69 -9.84
C GLU A 230 2.35 6.33 -9.38
N PHE A 231 1.08 6.31 -8.97
CA PHE A 231 0.41 5.11 -8.46
C PHE A 231 -1.11 5.24 -8.64
N ASP A 232 -1.76 4.11 -8.87
CA ASP A 232 -3.20 4.06 -9.14
C ASP A 232 -4.05 4.05 -7.86
N ASP A 233 -3.44 3.69 -6.72
CA ASP A 233 -4.16 3.51 -5.46
C ASP A 233 -3.27 3.77 -4.23
N CYS A 234 -3.87 4.37 -3.21
CA CYS A 234 -3.33 4.57 -1.87
C CYS A 234 -4.42 4.29 -0.84
N HIS A 235 -4.06 4.19 0.44
CA HIS A 235 -5.05 3.98 1.49
C HIS A 235 -5.15 5.18 2.43
N VAL A 236 -6.35 5.52 2.88
CA VAL A 236 -6.56 6.59 3.86
C VAL A 236 -7.27 6.03 5.07
N ILE A 237 -6.65 6.22 6.24
CA ILE A 237 -7.21 5.78 7.53
C ILE A 237 -7.29 6.96 8.50
N THR A 238 -7.85 6.75 9.68
CA THR A 238 -7.74 7.70 10.79
C THR A 238 -6.66 7.28 11.78
N MET A 239 -5.91 8.24 12.31
CA MET A 239 -5.15 8.09 13.54
C MET A 239 -5.87 8.82 14.67
N VAL A 240 -6.00 8.17 15.82
CA VAL A 240 -6.70 8.73 16.98
C VAL A 240 -5.75 8.79 18.17
N TYR A 241 -5.69 9.92 18.87
CA TYR A 241 -4.92 10.02 20.09
C TYR A 241 -5.78 9.60 21.28
N SER A 242 -5.50 8.45 21.86
CA SER A 242 -6.12 8.02 23.11
C SER A 242 -5.41 8.71 24.27
N LYS A 243 -6.18 9.43 25.09
CA LYS A 243 -5.69 10.07 26.31
C LYS A 243 -5.45 9.04 27.40
N ASP A 244 -6.25 7.98 27.44
CA ASP A 244 -6.11 6.90 28.42
C ASP A 244 -4.79 6.14 28.17
N LEU A 245 -4.46 5.87 26.91
CA LEU A 245 -3.21 5.19 26.51
C LEU A 245 -2.03 6.14 26.31
N LYS A 246 -2.28 7.46 26.26
CA LYS A 246 -1.29 8.51 25.96
C LYS A 246 -0.51 8.26 24.66
N LYS A 247 -1.20 7.79 23.63
CA LYS A 247 -0.60 7.44 22.33
C LYS A 247 -1.57 7.53 21.17
N TRP A 248 -1.02 7.59 19.97
CA TRP A 248 -1.74 7.42 18.72
C TRP A 248 -2.09 5.94 18.48
N ILE A 249 -3.31 5.66 18.01
CA ILE A 249 -3.79 4.34 17.63
C ILE A 249 -4.32 4.32 16.19
N TRP A 250 -4.17 3.17 15.52
CA TRP A 250 -4.63 2.87 14.18
C TRP A 250 -6.13 2.61 14.17
N ILE A 251 -6.88 3.37 13.35
CA ILE A 251 -8.33 3.22 13.22
C ILE A 251 -8.71 3.34 11.74
N ASP A 252 -9.15 2.24 11.13
CA ASP A 252 -9.47 2.18 9.71
C ASP A 252 -10.96 1.89 9.46
N PRO A 253 -11.76 2.90 9.07
CA PRO A 253 -13.18 2.71 8.78
C PRO A 253 -13.46 1.88 7.53
N THR A 254 -12.49 1.73 6.63
CA THR A 254 -12.70 0.94 5.41
C THR A 254 -12.82 -0.54 5.74
N PHE A 255 -11.97 -1.02 6.65
CA PHE A 255 -11.85 -2.43 6.99
C PHE A 255 -12.35 -2.78 8.39
N ASP A 256 -13.02 -1.84 9.09
CA ASP A 256 -13.37 -1.97 10.51
C ASP A 256 -12.17 -2.38 11.37
N ALA A 257 -11.00 -1.84 11.04
CA ALA A 257 -9.73 -2.43 11.46
C ALA A 257 -8.97 -1.56 12.47
N TYR A 258 -8.40 -2.25 13.46
CA TYR A 258 -7.39 -1.75 14.39
C TYR A 258 -6.33 -2.83 14.62
N VAL A 259 -5.11 -2.39 14.95
CA VAL A 259 -3.95 -3.28 15.01
C VAL A 259 -3.40 -3.31 16.43
N MET A 260 -3.02 -4.51 16.87
CA MET A 260 -2.47 -4.76 18.19
C MET A 260 -1.13 -5.48 18.10
N ASP A 261 -0.39 -5.45 19.21
CA ASP A 261 0.69 -6.39 19.44
C ASP A 261 0.18 -7.74 19.98
N GLU A 262 1.10 -8.68 20.17
CA GLU A 262 0.84 -10.01 20.71
C GLU A 262 0.32 -10.01 22.15
N LYS A 263 0.38 -8.88 22.86
CA LYS A 263 -0.12 -8.70 24.22
C LYS A 263 -1.46 -7.98 24.27
N GLY A 264 -2.02 -7.63 23.11
CA GLY A 264 -3.28 -6.90 22.98
C GLY A 264 -3.15 -5.39 23.15
N ASN A 265 -1.94 -4.82 23.15
CA ASN A 265 -1.78 -3.37 23.17
C ASN A 265 -2.08 -2.80 21.78
N LEU A 266 -2.94 -1.77 21.72
CA LEU A 266 -3.24 -1.05 20.47
C LEU A 266 -2.00 -0.33 19.95
N LEU A 267 -1.83 -0.34 18.62
CA LEU A 267 -0.68 0.23 17.93
C LEU A 267 -1.09 1.39 17.02
N GLY A 268 -0.21 2.39 16.89
CA GLY A 268 -0.31 3.45 15.89
C GLY A 268 0.41 3.10 14.58
N LEU A 269 0.25 3.95 13.56
CA LEU A 269 0.84 3.79 12.22
C LEU A 269 2.36 3.56 12.24
N LEU A 270 3.10 4.35 13.03
CA LEU A 270 4.56 4.21 13.14
C LEU A 270 4.96 2.85 13.73
N GLU A 271 4.27 2.41 14.79
CA GLU A 271 4.56 1.14 15.46
C GLU A 271 4.25 -0.06 14.56
N VAL A 272 3.11 -0.03 13.85
CA VAL A 272 2.74 -1.07 12.88
C VAL A 272 3.79 -1.15 11.77
N ARG A 273 4.19 0.00 11.22
CA ARG A 273 5.24 0.08 10.19
C ARG A 273 6.56 -0.51 10.69
N GLU A 274 7.02 -0.11 11.87
CA GLU A 274 8.27 -0.61 12.43
C GLU A 274 8.24 -2.12 12.67
N ARG A 275 7.11 -2.63 13.16
CA ARG A 275 6.93 -4.07 13.38
C ARG A 275 6.97 -4.86 12.07
N LEU A 276 6.32 -4.38 11.01
CA LEU A 276 6.41 -5.00 9.66
C LEU A 276 7.86 -5.05 9.15
N ILE A 277 8.60 -3.96 9.31
CA ILE A 277 10.01 -3.88 8.88
C ILE A 277 10.88 -4.86 9.66
N LYS A 278 10.71 -4.91 10.98
CA LYS A 278 11.47 -5.76 11.89
C LYS A 278 11.00 -7.23 11.91
N GLY A 279 9.91 -7.56 11.20
CA GLY A 279 9.31 -8.89 11.23
C GLY A 279 8.74 -9.27 12.60
N GLN A 280 8.28 -8.29 13.37
CA GLN A 280 7.69 -8.48 14.69
C GLN A 280 6.20 -8.84 14.58
N PRO A 281 5.63 -9.56 15.57
CA PRO A 281 4.22 -9.96 15.55
C PRO A 281 3.28 -8.76 15.43
N LEU A 282 2.19 -8.95 14.68
CA LEU A 282 1.07 -8.05 14.57
C LEU A 282 -0.22 -8.86 14.67
N VAL A 283 -1.20 -8.32 15.37
CA VAL A 283 -2.53 -8.91 15.52
C VAL A 283 -3.54 -7.93 14.92
N LEU A 284 -4.27 -8.40 13.91
CA LEU A 284 -5.44 -7.70 13.36
C LEU A 284 -6.67 -8.11 14.18
N ASN A 285 -7.61 -7.19 14.43
CA ASN A 285 -8.86 -7.54 15.09
C ASN A 285 -9.65 -8.59 14.29
N ALA A 286 -10.29 -9.51 15.02
CA ALA A 286 -10.89 -10.71 14.43
C ALA A 286 -12.03 -10.45 13.44
N ASP A 287 -12.70 -9.31 13.57
CA ASP A 287 -13.82 -8.87 12.76
C ASP A 287 -13.44 -7.85 11.68
N ALA A 288 -12.14 -7.60 11.45
CA ALA A 288 -11.68 -6.78 10.34
C ALA A 288 -12.21 -7.34 9.02
N ASN A 289 -12.87 -6.50 8.23
CA ASN A 289 -13.62 -6.94 7.08
C ASN A 289 -13.85 -5.79 6.09
N TRP A 290 -14.01 -6.11 4.82
CA TRP A 290 -14.47 -5.17 3.80
C TRP A 290 -15.99 -5.30 3.63
N ASN A 291 -16.73 -4.22 3.90
CA ASN A 291 -18.18 -4.10 3.67
C ASN A 291 -19.08 -5.17 4.33
N ARG A 292 -18.63 -5.84 5.39
CA ARG A 292 -19.23 -7.05 6.01
C ARG A 292 -19.35 -8.23 5.04
N GLU A 293 -18.61 -8.19 3.94
CA GLU A 293 -18.65 -9.18 2.85
C GLU A 293 -17.38 -10.05 2.84
N ILE A 294 -16.20 -9.45 3.08
CA ILE A 294 -14.91 -10.15 2.97
C ILE A 294 -14.08 -9.93 4.23
N LEU A 295 -13.91 -10.97 5.05
CA LEU A 295 -12.99 -10.92 6.19
C LEU A 295 -11.55 -10.66 5.72
N GLN A 296 -10.82 -9.88 6.50
CA GLN A 296 -9.42 -9.56 6.23
C GLN A 296 -8.50 -10.40 7.09
N SER A 297 -7.42 -10.90 6.49
CA SER A 297 -6.33 -11.55 7.20
C SER A 297 -5.20 -10.55 7.47
N LYS A 298 -4.36 -10.84 8.47
CA LYS A 298 -3.16 -10.04 8.74
C LYS A 298 -2.20 -10.09 7.54
N GLU A 299 -2.08 -11.23 6.88
CA GLU A 299 -1.27 -11.42 5.67
C GLU A 299 -1.75 -10.53 4.52
N ASP A 300 -3.04 -10.58 4.17
CA ASP A 300 -3.59 -9.84 3.04
C ASP A 300 -3.68 -8.34 3.32
N TYR A 301 -4.16 -7.96 4.50
CA TYR A 301 -4.33 -6.56 4.85
C TYR A 301 -3.01 -5.90 5.24
N LEU A 302 -2.24 -6.45 6.20
CA LEU A 302 -1.06 -5.77 6.73
C LEU A 302 0.20 -6.06 5.90
N GLU A 303 0.49 -7.33 5.62
CA GLU A 303 1.75 -7.74 5.00
C GLU A 303 1.77 -7.54 3.47
N ASN A 304 0.59 -7.50 2.84
CA ASN A 304 0.45 -7.25 1.40
C ASN A 304 -0.06 -5.83 1.11
N TYR A 305 -1.31 -5.52 1.47
CA TYR A 305 -1.95 -4.26 1.09
C TYR A 305 -1.35 -3.05 1.81
N MET A 306 -1.27 -3.05 3.14
CA MET A 306 -0.72 -1.93 3.90
C MET A 306 0.79 -1.87 3.81
N ALA A 307 1.51 -2.97 3.61
CA ALA A 307 2.95 -2.91 3.32
C ALA A 307 3.27 -2.03 2.10
N LYS A 308 2.40 -2.01 1.08
CA LYS A 308 2.46 -1.04 -0.03
C LYS A 308 2.30 0.39 0.49
N ASN A 309 1.29 0.63 1.32
CA ASN A 309 0.82 1.96 1.71
C ASN A 309 1.55 2.57 2.92
N LEU A 310 2.39 1.84 3.64
CA LEU A 310 3.10 2.35 4.83
C LEU A 310 4.49 2.92 4.51
N TYR A 311 4.78 3.21 3.24
CA TYR A 311 6.08 3.74 2.84
C TYR A 311 6.24 5.20 3.28
N ARG A 312 5.28 6.06 2.94
CA ARG A 312 5.25 7.49 3.30
C ARG A 312 3.83 7.91 3.69
N PHE A 313 3.74 8.98 4.48
CA PHE A 313 2.48 9.43 5.07
C PHE A 313 2.23 10.90 4.79
N GLN A 314 0.98 11.27 4.52
CA GLN A 314 0.58 12.67 4.39
C GLN A 314 -0.73 12.91 5.12
N THR A 315 -0.83 14.01 5.86
CA THR A 315 -2.03 14.42 6.61
C THR A 315 -2.21 15.92 6.47
N PRO A 316 -3.45 16.45 6.51
CA PRO A 316 -3.64 17.88 6.68
C PRO A 316 -3.00 18.33 8.00
N LEU A 317 -2.49 19.56 7.98
CA LEU A 317 -1.90 20.21 9.14
C LEU A 317 -2.96 20.53 10.20
N ILE A 318 -4.12 20.98 9.74
CA ILE A 318 -5.27 21.31 10.58
C ILE A 318 -6.30 20.21 10.37
N SER A 319 -6.61 19.47 11.44
CA SER A 319 -7.72 18.52 11.43
C SER A 319 -9.00 19.27 11.80
N GLU A 320 -9.86 19.48 10.81
CA GLU A 320 -11.05 20.31 10.93
C GLU A 320 -12.20 19.78 10.05
N TYR A 321 -13.38 20.33 10.30
CA TYR A 321 -14.57 20.16 9.48
C TYR A 321 -14.32 20.60 8.04
N ASP A 322 -14.82 19.79 7.10
CA ASP A 322 -14.97 20.15 5.69
C ASP A 322 -13.63 20.39 4.96
N THR A 323 -12.49 19.85 5.46
CA THR A 323 -11.16 20.00 4.84
C THR A 323 -11.15 19.60 3.36
N GLU A 324 -11.84 18.51 3.00
CA GLU A 324 -11.86 17.94 1.64
C GLU A 324 -12.84 18.64 0.67
N THR A 325 -13.70 19.55 1.15
CA THR A 325 -14.52 20.39 0.26
C THR A 325 -13.67 21.53 -0.30
N TRP A 326 -13.42 21.45 -1.60
CA TRP A 326 -12.56 22.37 -2.33
C TRP A 326 -13.38 23.51 -2.91
N LYS A 327 -13.04 24.74 -2.52
CA LYS A 327 -13.68 25.96 -2.99
C LYS A 327 -12.64 27.05 -3.18
N SER A 328 -12.91 27.95 -4.11
CA SER A 328 -12.00 29.06 -4.43
C SER A 328 -11.65 29.88 -3.20
N GLY A 329 -10.36 30.22 -3.05
CA GLY A 329 -9.84 30.98 -1.92
C GLY A 329 -9.53 30.14 -0.66
N LYS A 330 -9.85 28.84 -0.63
CA LYS A 330 -9.45 27.96 0.46
C LYS A 330 -7.95 27.66 0.38
N VAL A 331 -7.30 27.61 1.55
CA VAL A 331 -5.92 27.14 1.69
C VAL A 331 -5.92 25.84 2.48
N VAL A 332 -5.29 24.79 1.95
CA VAL A 332 -5.11 23.52 2.67
C VAL A 332 -3.62 23.25 2.78
N THR A 333 -3.15 23.09 4.02
CA THR A 333 -1.74 22.77 4.29
C THR A 333 -1.62 21.28 4.63
N TYR A 334 -0.69 20.59 4.00
CA TYR A 334 -0.35 19.20 4.26
C TYR A 334 1.06 19.08 4.80
N VAL A 335 1.27 18.12 5.67
CA VAL A 335 2.60 17.67 6.07
C VAL A 335 2.78 16.25 5.56
N GLU A 336 3.94 15.96 5.00
CA GLU A 336 4.34 14.64 4.50
C GLU A 336 5.59 14.14 5.25
N LEU A 337 5.53 12.91 5.75
CA LEU A 337 6.66 12.17 6.31
C LEU A 337 7.17 11.17 5.28
N LEU A 338 8.44 11.30 4.90
CA LEU A 338 9.12 10.39 3.98
C LEU A 338 10.34 9.73 4.64
N PRO A 339 10.62 8.45 4.35
CA PRO A 339 11.88 7.81 4.70
C PRO A 339 13.02 8.44 3.88
N LEU A 340 14.27 8.22 4.29
CA LEU A 340 15.45 8.85 3.65
C LEU A 340 15.68 8.41 2.20
N ASP A 341 15.17 7.24 1.82
CA ASP A 341 15.23 6.72 0.45
C ASP A 341 13.99 7.11 -0.38
N GLY A 342 13.12 7.99 0.13
CA GLY A 342 11.99 8.56 -0.61
C GLY A 342 12.44 9.29 -1.89
N ILE A 343 11.65 9.17 -2.96
CA ILE A 343 12.00 9.66 -4.32
C ILE A 343 12.10 11.19 -4.35
N GLU A 344 11.10 11.89 -3.82
CA GLU A 344 11.01 13.35 -3.90
C GLU A 344 11.26 14.01 -2.53
N GLN A 345 12.52 14.12 -2.12
CA GLN A 345 12.90 14.75 -0.85
C GLN A 345 12.76 16.28 -0.85
N THR A 346 12.86 16.91 -2.02
CA THR A 346 12.88 18.37 -2.20
C THR A 346 11.86 18.82 -3.24
N PRO A 347 11.37 20.08 -3.19
CA PRO A 347 11.63 21.08 -2.15
C PRO A 347 10.94 20.71 -0.82
N GLN A 348 11.44 21.25 0.31
CA GLN A 348 10.81 21.04 1.62
C GLN A 348 9.40 21.65 1.67
N LYS A 349 9.24 22.84 1.10
CA LYS A 349 7.96 23.55 1.01
C LYS A 349 7.58 23.70 -0.45
N LEU A 350 6.34 23.36 -0.78
CA LEU A 350 5.77 23.53 -2.12
C LEU A 350 4.41 24.22 -2.00
N GLU A 351 4.16 25.21 -2.85
CA GLU A 351 2.85 25.85 -2.97
C GLU A 351 2.30 25.61 -4.36
N GLN A 352 1.02 25.21 -4.45
CA GLN A 352 0.34 24.92 -5.71
C GLN A 352 -1.05 25.52 -5.70
N LEU A 353 -1.46 26.15 -6.80
CA LEU A 353 -2.83 26.59 -7.01
C LEU A 353 -3.52 25.60 -7.94
N ASN A 354 -4.63 25.02 -7.49
CA ASN A 354 -5.47 24.22 -8.36
C ASN A 354 -6.35 25.16 -9.20
N ASN A 355 -6.00 25.34 -10.48
CA ASN A 355 -6.69 26.29 -11.37
C ASN A 355 -8.17 25.94 -11.61
N SER A 356 -8.56 24.68 -11.47
CA SER A 356 -9.96 24.24 -11.66
C SER A 356 -10.86 24.57 -10.47
N THR A 357 -10.31 24.58 -9.25
CA THR A 357 -11.08 24.78 -8.01
C THR A 357 -10.76 26.08 -7.27
N GLY A 358 -9.64 26.72 -7.60
CA GLY A 358 -9.13 27.90 -6.90
C GLY A 358 -8.57 27.62 -5.49
N VAL A 359 -8.37 26.35 -5.13
CA VAL A 359 -7.76 25.97 -3.84
C VAL A 359 -6.24 26.11 -3.91
N LYS A 360 -5.66 26.75 -2.90
CA LYS A 360 -4.21 26.79 -2.70
C LYS A 360 -3.79 25.65 -1.78
N PHE A 361 -2.91 24.79 -2.25
CA PHE A 361 -2.26 23.75 -1.45
C PHE A 361 -0.87 24.19 -1.03
N VAL A 362 -0.53 23.95 0.23
CA VAL A 362 0.82 24.13 0.78
C VAL A 362 1.29 22.80 1.33
N TYR A 363 2.41 22.28 0.84
CA TYR A 363 2.97 21.02 1.29
C TYR A 363 4.27 21.27 2.03
N TYR A 364 4.43 20.64 3.19
CA TYR A 364 5.68 20.57 3.95
C TYR A 364 6.16 19.12 4.00
N LYS A 365 7.44 18.89 3.74
CA LYS A 365 8.07 17.56 3.86
C LYS A 365 8.98 17.50 5.07
N THR A 366 8.98 16.39 5.80
CA THR A 366 9.94 16.07 6.86
C THR A 366 10.40 14.63 6.77
N ASN A 367 11.62 14.37 7.25
CA ASN A 367 12.10 13.01 7.48
C ASN A 367 12.09 12.66 8.96
N ASN A 368 11.56 13.53 9.84
CA ASN A 368 11.54 13.35 11.28
C ASN A 368 10.16 12.86 11.78
N PRO A 369 10.06 11.61 12.25
CA PRO A 369 8.83 11.08 12.82
C PRO A 369 8.38 11.86 14.07
N ASN A 370 9.30 12.42 14.86
CA ASN A 370 8.95 13.19 16.06
C ASN A 370 8.22 14.50 15.73
N LEU A 371 8.50 15.09 14.57
CA LEU A 371 7.77 16.26 14.10
C LEU A 371 6.38 15.88 13.56
N PHE A 372 6.28 14.77 12.84
CA PHE A 372 5.04 14.33 12.20
C PHE A 372 4.03 13.72 13.19
N TRP A 373 4.48 12.81 14.04
CA TRP A 373 3.67 12.06 15.01
C TRP A 373 3.55 12.77 16.37
N THR A 374 3.74 14.09 16.40
CA THR A 374 3.57 14.87 17.63
C THR A 374 2.21 14.59 18.26
N ILE A 375 2.20 14.52 19.59
CA ILE A 375 0.96 14.45 20.36
C ILE A 375 0.22 15.79 20.25
N PRO A 376 -1.12 15.80 20.37
CA PRO A 376 -1.88 17.04 20.45
C PRO A 376 -1.51 17.82 21.71
N GLU A 377 -1.48 19.16 21.62
CA GLU A 377 -1.29 20.06 22.76
C GLU A 377 -2.54 20.19 23.63
#